data_AF-A0A4R6CQG3-F1
#
_entry.id   AF-A0A4R6CQG3-F1
#
_cell.length_a   1.000
_cell.length_b   1.000
_cell.length_c   1.000
_cell.angle_alpha   90.00
_cell.angle_beta   90.00
_cell.angle_gamma   90.00
#
_symmetry.space_group_name_H-M   'P 1'
#
loop_
_entity.id
_entity.type
_entity.pdbx_description
1 polymer ?
#
loop_
_entity_poly.entity_id
_entity_poly.type
_entity_poly.pdbx_seq_one_letter_code
_entity_poly.pdbx_strand_id
1 'polypeptide(L)'
;MQEIWFRTGEATVLAAEGQYTDAMPEVLIGSVRGPVGQAFASMMGQVQGHTRMFVVRDLNQLVRPATMMTTKVTIHTAEYA
;
A
#
# COMPACT_ATOMS: atom_id res chain seq x y z
N MET A 1 14.15 21.03 -2.89
CA MET A 1 12.98 20.34 -3.46
C MET A 1 11.75 20.85 -2.76
N GLN A 2 10.67 21.15 -3.50
CA GLN A 2 9.39 21.51 -2.88
C GLN A 2 8.80 20.27 -2.20
N GLU A 3 8.17 20.46 -1.04
CA GLU A 3 7.48 19.39 -0.32
C GLU A 3 6.32 18.83 -1.17
N ILE A 4 6.26 17.50 -1.33
CA ILE A 4 5.10 16.87 -1.97
C ILE A 4 3.96 16.91 -0.96
N TRP A 5 3.01 17.81 -1.15
CA TRP A 5 1.89 17.96 -0.22
C TRP A 5 0.95 16.75 -0.27
N PHE A 6 0.44 16.43 -1.46
CA PHE A 6 -0.42 15.29 -1.73
C PHE A 6 -0.39 15.00 -3.23
N ARG A 7 -0.07 13.77 -3.62
CA ARG A 7 -0.17 13.29 -5.01
C ARG A 7 -0.61 11.84 -5.03
N THR A 8 -1.47 11.51 -5.98
CA THR A 8 -1.89 10.14 -6.26
C THR A 8 -1.41 9.70 -7.63
N GLY A 9 -1.34 8.41 -7.84
CA GLY A 9 -1.07 7.79 -9.13
C GLY A 9 -1.53 6.34 -9.14
N GLU A 10 -1.65 5.79 -10.33
CA GLU A 10 -2.08 4.41 -10.54
C GLU A 10 -1.30 3.81 -11.71
N ALA A 11 -1.23 2.48 -11.75
CA ALA A 11 -0.70 1.74 -12.87
C ALA A 11 -1.45 0.41 -13.02
N THR A 12 -1.37 -0.18 -14.19
CA THR A 12 -1.84 -1.55 -14.41
C THR A 12 -0.81 -2.29 -15.23
N VAL A 13 -0.38 -3.45 -14.71
CA VAL A 13 0.49 -4.38 -15.40
C VAL A 13 -0.31 -5.66 -15.60
N LEU A 14 -0.61 -5.95 -16.86
CA LEU A 14 -1.34 -7.15 -17.25
C LEU A 14 -0.39 -8.35 -17.28
N ALA A 15 -0.86 -9.46 -16.73
CA ALA A 15 -0.23 -10.76 -16.85
C ALA A 15 -0.53 -11.39 -18.22
N ALA A 16 0.16 -12.49 -18.53
CA ALA A 16 -0.19 -13.27 -19.71
C ALA A 16 -1.58 -13.91 -19.56
N GLU A 17 -2.22 -14.22 -20.68
CA GLU A 17 -3.50 -14.92 -20.70
C GLU A 17 -3.42 -16.21 -19.87
N GLY A 18 -4.41 -16.41 -18.99
CA GLY A 18 -4.50 -17.58 -18.10
C GLY A 18 -3.68 -17.50 -16.80
N GLN A 19 -2.90 -16.45 -16.55
CA GLN A 19 -2.14 -16.32 -15.29
C GLN A 19 -2.92 -15.68 -14.14
N TYR A 20 -3.91 -14.83 -14.42
CA TYR A 20 -4.78 -14.18 -13.42
C TYR A 20 -4.05 -13.41 -12.29
N THR A 21 -2.82 -12.94 -12.56
CA THR A 21 -1.95 -12.22 -11.61
C THR A 21 -1.73 -10.77 -12.03
N ASP A 22 -2.74 -10.11 -12.59
CA ASP A 22 -2.66 -8.70 -12.96
C ASP A 22 -2.36 -7.84 -11.73
N ALA A 23 -1.46 -6.88 -11.87
CA ALA A 23 -1.09 -5.98 -10.78
C ALA A 23 -1.66 -4.59 -11.06
N MET A 24 -2.50 -4.10 -10.13
CA MET A 24 -3.18 -2.80 -10.24
C MET A 24 -2.99 -1.98 -8.96
N PRO A 25 -1.82 -1.34 -8.78
CA PRO A 25 -1.59 -0.48 -7.62
C PRO A 25 -2.20 0.91 -7.79
N GLU A 26 -2.89 1.38 -6.76
CA GLU A 26 -3.17 2.80 -6.53
C GLU A 26 -2.26 3.32 -5.40
N VAL A 27 -1.52 4.39 -5.67
CA VAL A 27 -0.47 4.90 -4.78
C VAL A 27 -0.76 6.34 -4.39
N LEU A 28 -0.55 6.65 -3.11
CA LEU A 28 -0.59 7.99 -2.55
C LEU A 28 0.80 8.34 -1.96
N ILE A 29 1.33 9.51 -2.33
CA ILE A 29 2.56 10.05 -1.75
C ILE A 29 2.34 11.48 -1.25
N GLY A 30 3.01 11.84 -0.16
CA GLY A 30 2.99 13.21 0.35
C GLY A 30 3.52 13.36 1.76
N SER A 31 3.38 14.58 2.30
CA SER A 31 3.94 14.95 3.60
C SER A 31 3.21 14.30 4.76
N VAL A 32 3.98 13.84 5.74
CA VAL A 32 3.47 13.37 7.04
C VAL A 32 2.82 14.48 7.87
N ARG A 33 3.06 15.75 7.52
CA ARG A 33 2.42 16.92 8.15
C ARG A 33 1.05 17.24 7.55
N GLY A 34 0.67 16.57 6.47
CA GLY A 34 -0.53 16.82 5.70
C GLY A 34 -1.53 15.66 5.74
N PRO A 35 -2.49 15.64 4.79
CA PRO A 35 -3.51 14.60 4.71
C PRO A 35 -2.94 13.18 4.54
N VAL A 36 -1.76 13.04 3.92
CA VAL A 36 -1.08 11.75 3.80
C VAL A 36 -0.67 11.20 5.17
N GLY A 37 -0.16 12.05 6.08
CA GLY A 37 0.15 11.64 7.45
C GLY A 37 -1.08 11.21 8.25
N GLN A 38 -2.21 11.90 8.08
CA GLN A 38 -3.48 11.53 8.72
C GLN A 38 -4.01 10.18 8.21
N ALA A 39 -3.96 9.96 6.88
CA ALA A 39 -4.32 8.68 6.28
C ALA A 39 -3.40 7.55 6.75
N PHE A 40 -2.09 7.81 6.82
CA PHE A 40 -1.10 6.88 7.34
C PHE A 40 -1.41 6.49 8.80
N ALA A 41 -1.64 7.47 9.68
CA ALA A 41 -1.98 7.22 11.08
C ALA A 41 -3.28 6.40 11.20
N SER A 42 -4.29 6.71 10.39
CA SER A 42 -5.57 5.99 10.39
C SER A 42 -5.44 4.52 9.96
N MET A 43 -4.47 4.22 9.08
CA MET A 43 -4.19 2.86 8.63
C MET A 43 -3.40 2.02 9.64
N MET A 44 -2.92 2.60 10.76
CA MET A 44 -2.22 1.82 11.79
C MET A 44 -3.11 0.78 12.48
N GLY A 45 -4.43 0.96 12.45
CA GLY A 45 -5.39 -0.04 12.94
C GLY A 45 -5.66 -1.13 11.91
N GLN A 46 -5.80 -2.38 12.37
CA GLN A 46 -6.14 -3.53 11.51
C GLN A 46 -7.64 -3.63 11.22
N VAL A 47 -7.97 -4.18 10.06
CA VAL A 47 -9.35 -4.48 9.65
C VAL A 47 -9.41 -5.92 9.15
N GLN A 48 -10.42 -6.67 9.60
CA GLN A 48 -10.60 -8.06 9.17
C GLN A 48 -10.75 -8.15 7.65
N GLY A 49 -9.95 -9.01 7.03
CA GLY A 49 -9.90 -9.19 5.57
C GLY A 49 -9.15 -8.11 4.79
N HIS A 50 -8.68 -7.05 5.46
CA HIS A 50 -7.88 -5.98 4.86
C HIS A 50 -6.69 -5.63 5.78
N THR A 51 -5.77 -6.58 5.90
CA THR A 51 -4.54 -6.40 6.68
C THR A 51 -3.80 -5.15 6.19
N ARG A 52 -3.30 -4.36 7.14
CA ARG A 52 -2.54 -3.13 6.87
C ARG A 52 -1.16 -3.30 7.47
N MET A 53 -0.12 -3.09 6.68
CA MET A 53 1.23 -3.36 7.14
C MET A 53 2.23 -2.39 6.55
N PHE A 54 3.30 -2.17 7.31
CA PHE A 54 4.49 -1.52 6.79
C PHE A 54 5.09 -2.34 5.65
N VAL A 55 5.48 -1.67 4.58
CA VAL A 55 6.25 -2.30 3.51
C VAL A 55 7.68 -2.49 3.99
N VAL A 56 8.13 -3.74 4.02
CA VAL A 56 9.50 -4.11 4.40
C VAL A 56 10.18 -4.75 3.21
N ARG A 57 11.47 -4.43 3.03
CA ARG A 57 12.31 -5.02 1.96
C ARG A 57 12.87 -6.37 2.40
N ASP A 58 13.16 -6.54 3.69
CA ASP A 58 13.71 -7.76 4.31
C ASP A 58 13.45 -7.76 5.83
N LEU A 59 13.89 -8.81 6.54
CA LEU A 59 13.81 -8.93 8.00
C LEU A 59 14.41 -7.69 8.68
N ASN A 60 13.57 -6.99 9.43
CA ASN A 60 13.92 -5.74 10.13
C ASN A 60 14.48 -4.64 9.20
N GLN A 61 14.14 -4.64 7.91
CA GLN A 61 14.56 -3.64 6.92
C GLN A 61 13.35 -2.95 6.30
N LEU A 62 12.88 -1.88 6.95
CA LEU A 62 11.80 -1.03 6.44
C LEU A 62 12.24 -0.26 5.19
N VAL A 63 11.34 -0.12 4.21
CA VAL A 63 11.58 0.79 3.08
C VAL A 63 11.60 2.26 3.53
N ARG A 64 12.33 3.12 2.80
CA ARG A 64 12.34 4.57 3.01
C ARG A 64 12.02 5.27 1.69
N PRO A 65 11.01 6.17 1.64
CA PRO A 65 10.18 6.66 2.75
C PRO A 65 9.28 5.56 3.36
N ALA A 66 8.87 5.75 4.63
CA ALA A 66 7.98 4.82 5.31
C ALA A 66 6.69 4.67 4.51
N THR A 67 6.31 3.42 4.24
CA THR A 67 5.20 3.09 3.36
C THR A 67 4.31 2.07 4.04
N MET A 68 2.99 2.23 3.91
CA MET A 68 2.00 1.28 4.38
C MET A 68 1.18 0.81 3.18
N MET A 69 0.87 -0.48 3.15
CA MET A 69 0.03 -1.10 2.14
C MET A 69 -1.16 -1.82 2.79
N THR A 70 -2.21 -2.03 1.99
CA THR A 70 -3.36 -2.85 2.35
C THR A 70 -3.91 -3.52 1.10
N THR A 71 -4.88 -4.42 1.26
CA THR A 71 -5.45 -5.18 0.17
C THR A 71 -6.68 -4.48 -0.38
N LYS A 72 -6.81 -4.49 -1.71
CA LYS A 72 -8.02 -4.03 -2.41
C LYS A 72 -9.14 -5.07 -2.30
N VAL A 73 -8.77 -6.34 -2.38
CA VAL A 73 -9.68 -7.48 -2.23
C VAL A 73 -9.76 -7.92 -0.77
N THR A 74 -10.93 -8.40 -0.36
CA THR A 74 -11.12 -8.98 0.96
C THR A 74 -10.46 -10.36 1.02
N ILE A 75 -9.53 -10.56 1.94
CA ILE A 75 -8.85 -11.83 2.16
C ILE A 75 -9.66 -12.67 3.14
N HIS A 76 -9.98 -13.90 2.73
CA HIS A 76 -10.78 -14.83 3.54
C HIS A 76 -9.98 -16.01 4.11
N THR A 77 -8.83 -16.34 3.51
CA THR A 77 -8.05 -17.54 3.86
C THR A 77 -6.57 -17.23 3.99
N ALA A 78 -5.82 -18.10 4.66
CA ALA A 78 -4.40 -17.91 4.92
C ALA A 78 -3.54 -18.02 3.65
N GLU A 79 -4.01 -18.72 2.63
CA GLU A 79 -3.32 -18.87 1.34
C GLU A 79 -3.20 -17.54 0.58
N TYR A 80 -4.09 -16.58 0.86
CA TYR A 80 -4.08 -15.24 0.26
C TYR A 80 -3.59 -14.14 1.22
N ALA A 81 -3.18 -14.51 2.44
CA ALA A 81 -2.76 -13.58 3.50
C ALA A 81 -1.29 -13.17 3.43
#